data_AF-A0A651FYF2-F1
#
_entry.id   AF-A0A651FYF2-F1
#
_cell.length_a   1.000
_cell.length_b   1.000
_cell.length_c   1.000
_cell.angle_alpha   90.00
_cell.angle_beta   90.00
_cell.angle_gamma   90.00
#
_symmetry.space_group_name_H-M   'P 1'
#
loop_
_entity.id
_entity.type
_entity.pdbx_description
1 polymer ?
#
loop_
_entity_poly.entity_id
_entity_poly.type
_entity_poly.pdbx_seq_one_letter_code
_entity_poly.pdbx_strand_id
1 'polypeptide(L)'
;MSKKKTFTEEEKAAIAKQAASGGDETIREAAEKHGVTIEQIKLWIRESNASDVEYAEDEVSLEATEDFEKSVTYGATFDNLNFRRLTFWSAFGTLTMILFIVAIYFMHDFTKSGATQQRSQESLFFDIEEIQQRDRATLESFGVVDPDEGIYRIPIDSAITIIATD
;
A
#
# COMPACT_ATOMS: atom_id res chain seq x y z
N MET A 1 58.51 35.08 -5.92
CA MET A 1 58.58 35.08 -4.43
C MET A 1 57.79 36.27 -3.92
N SER A 2 56.51 36.10 -3.58
CA SER A 2 55.69 37.19 -3.02
C SER A 2 55.93 37.28 -1.52
N LYS A 3 56.33 38.47 -1.04
CA LYS A 3 56.49 38.78 0.38
C LYS A 3 55.20 38.44 1.10
N LYS A 4 55.27 37.52 2.07
CA LYS A 4 54.15 37.16 2.95
C LYS A 4 53.90 38.37 3.85
N LYS A 5 52.92 39.21 3.48
CA LYS A 5 52.50 40.35 4.31
C LYS A 5 51.87 39.77 5.56
N THR A 6 52.50 40.01 6.71
CA THR A 6 52.01 39.56 8.02
C THR A 6 51.04 40.60 8.55
N PHE A 7 49.79 40.20 8.73
CA PHE A 7 48.73 41.03 9.34
C PHE A 7 48.64 40.73 10.83
N THR A 8 48.45 41.75 11.66
CA THR A 8 48.16 41.57 13.09
C THR A 8 46.72 41.07 13.27
N GLU A 9 46.42 40.47 14.43
CA GLU A 9 45.07 39.94 14.70
C GLU A 9 43.98 41.03 14.64
N GLU A 10 44.30 42.25 15.12
CA GLU A 10 43.42 43.41 15.03
C GLU A 10 43.13 43.83 13.58
N GLU A 11 44.15 43.81 12.72
CA GLU A 11 43.98 44.13 11.29
C GLU A 11 43.14 43.08 10.57
N LYS A 12 43.35 41.79 10.86
CA LYS A 12 42.55 40.71 10.30
C LYS A 12 41.08 40.83 10.70
N ALA A 13 40.81 41.13 11.97
CA ALA A 13 39.45 41.32 12.48
C ALA A 13 38.75 42.52 11.84
N ALA A 14 39.46 43.64 11.64
CA ALA A 14 38.91 44.82 10.96
C ALA A 14 38.58 44.53 9.49
N ILE A 15 39.48 43.85 8.76
CA ILE A 15 39.28 43.46 7.36
C ILE A 15 38.11 42.46 7.26
N ALA A 16 38.05 41.49 8.17
CA ALA A 16 36.98 40.50 8.25
C ALA A 16 35.61 41.15 8.48
N LYS A 17 35.50 42.09 9.43
CA LYS A 17 34.25 42.80 9.72
C LYS A 17 33.77 43.63 8.53
N GLN A 18 34.69 44.31 7.84
CA GLN A 18 34.37 45.06 6.63
C GLN A 18 33.86 44.12 5.52
N ALA A 19 34.55 43.00 5.29
CA ALA A 19 34.20 42.03 4.26
C ALA A 19 32.92 41.22 4.58
N ALA A 20 32.57 41.04 5.84
CA ALA A 20 31.34 40.35 6.25
C ALA A 20 30.07 41.18 5.97
N SER A 21 30.17 42.52 5.95
CA SER A 21 29.01 43.41 5.81
C SER A 21 28.40 43.50 4.41
N GLY A 22 29.13 43.11 3.36
CA GLY A 22 28.72 43.33 1.96
C GLY A 22 28.70 42.07 1.07
N GLY A 23 28.84 40.88 1.64
CA GLY A 23 28.78 39.61 0.90
C GLY A 23 29.99 39.31 0.00
N ASP A 24 29.85 38.36 -0.93
CA ASP A 24 30.95 37.78 -1.71
C ASP A 24 31.73 38.79 -2.58
N GLU A 25 31.09 39.90 -2.99
CA GLU A 25 31.73 40.97 -3.77
C GLU A 25 32.74 41.76 -2.92
N THR A 26 32.36 42.12 -1.70
CA THR A 26 33.25 42.83 -0.76
C THR A 26 34.40 41.95 -0.26
N ILE A 27 34.20 40.63 -0.18
CA ILE A 27 35.28 39.69 0.13
C ILE A 27 36.31 39.66 -0.99
N ARG A 28 35.87 39.73 -2.27
CA ARG A 28 36.77 39.76 -3.42
C ARG A 28 37.54 41.08 -3.48
N GLU A 29 36.87 42.20 -3.25
CA GLU A 29 37.52 43.53 -3.20
C GLU A 29 38.56 43.60 -2.07
N ALA A 30 38.22 43.09 -0.88
CA ALA A 30 39.17 43.04 0.24
C ALA A 30 40.36 42.12 -0.05
N ALA A 31 40.15 41.00 -0.75
CA ALA A 31 41.20 40.08 -1.16
C ALA A 31 42.20 40.76 -2.12
N GLU A 32 41.69 41.46 -3.13
CA GLU A 32 42.51 42.20 -4.08
C GLU A 32 43.23 43.38 -3.42
N LYS A 33 42.53 44.17 -2.60
CA LYS A 33 43.08 45.36 -1.93
C LYS A 33 44.18 45.04 -0.94
N HIS A 34 44.04 43.94 -0.20
CA HIS A 34 45.00 43.52 0.82
C HIS A 34 46.00 42.48 0.31
N GLY A 35 45.86 42.00 -0.94
CA GLY A 35 46.77 41.04 -1.56
C GLY A 35 46.72 39.66 -0.90
N VAL A 36 45.55 39.27 -0.40
CA VAL A 36 45.29 38.00 0.30
C VAL A 36 44.27 37.17 -0.46
N THR A 37 44.21 35.87 -0.20
CA THR A 37 43.24 35.02 -0.89
C THR A 37 41.84 35.18 -0.29
N ILE A 38 40.81 34.97 -1.11
CA ILE A 38 39.41 34.96 -0.68
C ILE A 38 39.19 33.98 0.48
N GLU A 39 39.87 32.83 0.45
CA GLU A 39 39.81 31.83 1.52
C GLU A 39 40.38 32.32 2.85
N GLN A 40 41.45 33.12 2.82
CA GLN A 40 42.03 33.70 4.04
C GLN A 40 41.08 34.70 4.69
N ILE A 41 40.38 35.52 3.89
CA ILE A 41 39.38 36.46 4.42
C ILE A 41 38.18 35.70 4.99
N LYS A 42 37.70 34.64 4.33
CA LYS A 42 36.63 33.79 4.86
C LYS A 42 37.03 33.12 6.19
N LEU A 43 38.29 32.71 6.31
CA LEU A 43 38.82 32.18 7.57
C LEU A 43 38.83 33.25 8.67
N TRP A 44 39.26 34.48 8.36
CA TRP A 44 39.28 35.58 9.33
C TRP A 44 37.87 36.02 9.75
N ILE A 45 36.87 35.98 8.85
CA ILE A 45 35.46 36.22 9.21
C ILE A 45 34.97 35.19 10.22
N ARG A 46 35.34 33.91 10.03
CA ARG A 46 34.98 32.86 10.97
C ARG A 46 35.69 33.02 12.31
N GLU A 47 36.97 33.38 12.27
CA GLU A 47 37.81 33.56 13.46
C GLU A 47 37.42 34.81 14.26
N SER A 48 37.06 35.91 13.60
CA SER A 48 36.56 37.12 14.26
C SER A 48 35.20 36.88 14.91
N ASN A 49 34.28 36.19 14.25
CA ASN A 49 32.99 35.83 14.84
C ASN A 49 33.12 34.82 15.98
N ALA A 50 34.17 33.99 16.00
CA ALA A 50 34.45 33.07 17.11
C ALA A 50 35.15 33.76 18.29
N SER A 51 35.87 34.86 18.04
CA SER A 51 36.60 35.61 19.07
C SER A 51 35.74 36.66 19.79
N ASP A 52 34.62 37.07 19.19
CA ASP A 52 33.61 37.95 19.83
C ASP A 52 32.69 37.18 20.81
N VAL A 53 32.89 35.87 20.97
CA VAL A 53 32.23 35.05 21.99
C VAL A 53 33.15 34.94 23.21
N GLU A 54 33.52 36.09 23.77
CA GLU A 54 33.97 36.15 25.15
C GLU A 54 32.73 35.94 26.05
N TYR A 55 32.90 35.23 27.16
CA TYR A 55 31.82 34.82 28.09
C TYR A 55 31.09 36.03 28.69
N ALA A 56 30.22 36.67 27.93
CA ALA A 56 29.15 37.48 28.44
C ALA A 56 28.06 36.53 28.92
N GLU A 57 27.66 36.67 30.19
CA GLU A 57 26.32 36.29 30.64
C GLU A 57 25.30 37.14 29.87
N ASP A 58 25.21 36.95 28.56
CA ASP A 58 24.09 37.42 27.78
C ASP A 58 22.97 36.41 28.04
N GLU A 59 21.92 36.87 28.70
CA GLU A 59 20.59 36.31 28.49
C GLU A 59 20.38 36.29 26.98
N VAL A 60 20.69 35.15 26.37
CA VAL A 60 20.35 34.86 25.00
C VAL A 60 18.84 34.86 24.98
N SER A 61 18.23 36.00 24.64
CA SER A 61 16.88 35.99 24.12
C SER A 61 17.01 35.28 22.78
N LEU A 62 16.91 33.94 22.83
CA LEU A 62 16.57 33.12 21.70
C LEU A 62 15.24 33.67 21.23
N GLU A 63 15.28 34.61 20.30
CA GLU A 63 14.11 35.00 19.54
C GLU A 63 13.65 33.69 18.92
N ALA A 64 12.56 33.17 19.48
CA ALA A 64 12.00 31.88 19.12
C ALA A 64 11.41 32.02 17.72
N THR A 65 12.29 32.07 16.72
CA THR A 65 11.89 31.87 15.34
C THR A 65 11.20 30.51 15.31
N GLU A 66 10.03 30.43 14.67
CA GLU A 66 9.21 29.21 14.63
C GLU A 66 10.02 27.94 14.25
N ASP A 67 11.12 28.12 13.54
CA ASP A 67 12.04 27.05 13.13
C ASP A 67 12.85 26.44 14.30
N PHE A 68 13.15 27.21 15.35
CA PHE A 68 13.81 26.69 16.56
C PHE A 68 12.83 25.84 17.40
N GLU A 69 11.59 26.28 17.54
CA GLU A 69 10.56 25.52 18.26
C GLU A 69 10.24 24.19 17.55
N LYS A 70 10.15 24.21 16.22
CA LYS A 70 9.90 22.97 15.46
C LYS A 70 11.09 22.03 15.47
N SER A 71 12.33 22.51 15.44
CA SER A 71 13.53 21.64 15.48
C SER A 71 13.77 20.99 16.85
N VAL A 72 13.44 21.68 17.95
CA VAL A 72 13.45 21.08 19.29
C VAL A 72 12.36 20.02 19.44
N THR A 73 11.18 20.24 18.85
CA THR A 73 10.03 19.33 19.01
C THR A 73 10.10 18.10 18.10
N TYR A 74 10.59 18.24 16.87
CA TYR A 74 10.55 17.20 15.84
C TYR A 74 11.94 16.64 15.46
N GLY A 75 13.03 17.16 16.03
CA GLY A 75 14.40 16.73 15.75
C GLY A 75 14.99 17.32 14.45
N ALA A 76 16.23 16.96 14.12
CA ALA A 76 16.99 17.54 13.00
C ALA A 76 16.44 17.19 11.59
N THR A 77 15.45 16.31 11.50
CA THR A 77 14.83 15.90 10.23
C THR A 77 13.33 16.15 10.29
N PHE A 78 12.88 17.17 9.55
CA PHE A 78 11.48 17.45 9.37
C PHE A 78 10.84 16.36 8.52
N ASP A 79 10.20 15.40 9.17
CA ASP A 79 9.39 14.40 8.49
C ASP A 79 8.09 15.03 7.98
N ASN A 80 8.13 15.56 6.76
CA ASN A 80 6.96 16.10 6.07
C ASN A 80 6.11 14.95 5.50
N LEU A 81 5.66 14.06 6.37
CA LEU A 81 4.70 13.02 6.02
C LEU A 81 3.40 13.67 5.55
N ASN A 82 3.03 13.40 4.30
CA ASN A 82 1.74 13.83 3.77
C ASN A 82 0.64 12.95 4.38
N PHE A 83 0.20 13.29 5.60
CA PHE A 83 -0.80 12.55 6.36
C PHE A 83 -2.08 12.34 5.57
N ARG A 84 -2.51 13.32 4.76
CA ARG A 84 -3.71 13.19 3.91
C ARG A 84 -3.58 12.07 2.89
N ARG A 85 -2.41 11.93 2.28
CA ARG A 85 -2.12 10.83 1.35
C ARG A 85 -2.01 9.51 2.10
N LEU A 86 -1.32 9.49 3.25
CA LEU A 86 -1.14 8.30 4.06
C LEU A 86 -2.48 7.72 4.53
N THR A 87 -3.33 8.55 5.12
CA THR A 87 -4.65 8.12 5.61
C THR A 87 -5.56 7.69 4.47
N PHE A 88 -5.51 8.37 3.33
CA PHE A 88 -6.27 7.97 2.15
C PHE A 88 -5.88 6.57 1.66
N TRP A 89 -4.58 6.33 1.46
CA TRP A 89 -4.10 5.02 0.99
C TRP A 89 -4.30 3.92 2.04
N SER A 90 -4.17 4.24 3.33
CA SER A 90 -4.46 3.31 4.41
C SER A 90 -5.93 2.92 4.42
N ALA A 91 -6.85 3.89 4.40
CA ALA A 91 -8.29 3.64 4.40
C ALA A 91 -8.73 2.89 3.14
N PHE A 92 -8.18 3.28 1.98
CA PHE A 92 -8.43 2.59 0.71
C PHE A 92 -7.97 1.14 0.77
N GLY A 93 -6.74 0.88 1.23
CA GLY A 93 -6.20 -0.47 1.38
C GLY A 93 -7.04 -1.34 2.33
N THR A 94 -7.45 -0.79 3.47
CA THR A 94 -8.34 -1.48 4.42
C THR A 94 -9.68 -1.83 3.77
N LEU A 95 -10.30 -0.89 3.04
CA LEU A 95 -11.57 -1.13 2.36
C LEU A 95 -11.45 -2.21 1.28
N THR A 96 -10.38 -2.17 0.47
CA THR A 96 -10.11 -3.19 -0.55
C THR A 96 -9.92 -4.57 0.08
N MET A 97 -9.23 -4.67 1.21
CA MET A 97 -9.04 -5.95 1.92
C MET A 97 -10.39 -6.53 2.40
N ILE A 98 -11.29 -5.69 2.91
CA ILE A 98 -12.63 -6.12 3.32
C ILE A 98 -13.42 -6.66 2.12
N LEU A 99 -13.35 -5.99 0.96
CA LEU A 99 -14.00 -6.47 -0.26
C LEU A 99 -13.49 -7.84 -0.70
N PHE A 100 -12.18 -8.09 -0.60
CA PHE A 100 -11.63 -9.41 -0.89
C PHE A 100 -12.15 -10.49 0.04
N ILE A 101 -12.23 -10.21 1.35
CA ILE A 101 -12.78 -11.17 2.32
C ILE A 101 -14.23 -11.51 1.98
N VAL A 102 -15.06 -10.49 1.71
CA VAL A 102 -16.47 -10.69 1.31
C VAL A 102 -16.57 -11.48 0.01
N ALA A 103 -15.73 -11.18 -0.99
CA ALA A 103 -15.70 -11.91 -2.24
C ALA A 103 -15.35 -13.39 -2.06
N ILE A 104 -14.41 -13.71 -1.16
CA ILE A 104 -14.03 -15.10 -0.84
C ILE A 104 -15.20 -15.83 -0.17
N TYR A 105 -15.88 -15.19 0.79
CA TYR A 105 -17.07 -15.77 1.43
C TYR A 105 -18.16 -16.08 0.41
N PHE A 106 -18.47 -15.12 -0.46
CA PHE A 106 -19.50 -15.30 -1.49
C PHE A 106 -19.11 -16.38 -2.50
N MET A 107 -17.84 -16.42 -2.90
CA MET A 107 -17.31 -17.46 -3.80
C MET A 107 -17.40 -18.85 -3.17
N HIS A 108 -17.08 -18.99 -1.88
CA HIS A 108 -17.20 -20.26 -1.17
C HIS A 108 -18.65 -20.77 -1.15
N ASP A 109 -19.61 -19.89 -0.89
CA ASP A 109 -21.04 -20.25 -0.87
C ASP A 109 -21.56 -20.58 -2.27
N PHE A 110 -21.15 -19.82 -3.28
CA PHE A 110 -21.47 -20.10 -4.68
C PHE A 110 -20.87 -21.43 -5.14
N THR A 111 -19.62 -21.72 -4.77
CA THR A 111 -18.93 -22.96 -5.15
C THR A 111 -19.58 -24.18 -4.50
N LYS A 112 -19.92 -24.11 -3.21
CA LYS A 112 -20.64 -25.21 -2.53
C LYS A 112 -22.01 -25.42 -3.14
N SER A 113 -22.79 -24.36 -3.33
CA SER A 113 -24.15 -24.46 -3.85
C SER A 113 -24.16 -24.94 -5.30
N GLY A 114 -23.28 -24.42 -6.15
CA GLY A 114 -23.13 -24.83 -7.54
C GLY A 114 -22.66 -26.29 -7.69
N ALA A 115 -21.65 -26.70 -6.91
CA ALA A 115 -21.16 -28.08 -6.95
C ALA A 115 -22.21 -29.09 -6.45
N THR A 116 -22.99 -28.74 -5.42
CA THR A 116 -24.10 -29.59 -4.95
C THR A 116 -25.23 -29.63 -5.99
N GLN A 117 -25.57 -28.51 -6.62
CA GLN A 117 -26.65 -28.42 -7.60
C GLN A 117 -26.31 -29.11 -8.94
N GLN A 118 -25.04 -29.14 -9.32
CA GLN A 118 -24.60 -29.87 -10.51
C GLN A 118 -24.58 -31.37 -10.26
N ARG A 119 -24.10 -31.82 -9.09
CA ARG A 119 -24.16 -33.25 -8.70
C ARG A 119 -25.58 -33.77 -8.51
N SER A 120 -26.50 -32.96 -7.96
CA SER A 120 -27.90 -33.37 -7.83
C SER A 120 -28.58 -33.52 -9.20
N GLN A 121 -28.24 -32.68 -10.17
CA GLN A 121 -28.76 -32.81 -11.53
C GLN A 121 -28.23 -34.05 -12.24
N GLU A 122 -26.95 -34.37 -12.08
CA GLU A 122 -26.38 -35.61 -12.63
C GLU A 122 -27.00 -36.86 -11.96
N SER A 123 -27.13 -36.87 -10.63
CA SER A 123 -27.77 -37.98 -9.89
C SER A 123 -29.21 -38.21 -10.31
N LEU A 124 -30.00 -37.14 -10.44
CA LEU A 124 -31.39 -37.23 -10.90
C LEU A 124 -31.50 -37.87 -12.29
N PHE A 125 -30.55 -37.60 -13.18
CA PHE A 125 -30.57 -38.15 -14.54
C PHE A 125 -30.29 -39.66 -14.54
N PHE A 126 -29.30 -40.10 -13.75
CA PHE A 126 -28.99 -41.53 -13.57
C PHE A 126 -30.15 -42.29 -12.93
N ASP A 127 -30.75 -41.73 -11.87
CA ASP A 127 -31.88 -42.37 -11.18
C ASP A 127 -33.10 -42.51 -12.10
N ILE A 128 -33.36 -41.52 -12.95
CA ILE A 128 -34.47 -41.57 -13.92
C ILE A 128 -34.24 -42.65 -14.98
N GLU A 129 -33.03 -42.77 -15.50
CA GLU A 129 -32.71 -43.78 -16.52
C GLU A 129 -32.80 -45.20 -15.95
N GLU A 130 -32.32 -45.42 -14.73
CA GLU A 130 -32.43 -46.72 -14.06
C GLU A 130 -33.90 -47.10 -13.77
N ILE A 131 -34.71 -46.14 -13.31
CA ILE A 131 -36.15 -46.34 -13.09
C ILE A 131 -36.85 -46.68 -14.41
N GLN A 132 -36.57 -45.94 -15.49
CA GLN A 132 -37.18 -46.20 -16.80
C GLN A 132 -36.81 -47.58 -17.36
N GLN A 133 -35.55 -48.01 -17.19
CA GLN A 133 -35.12 -49.33 -17.64
C GLN A 133 -35.78 -50.44 -16.82
N ARG A 134 -35.91 -50.28 -15.50
CA ARG A 134 -36.59 -51.23 -14.63
C ARG A 134 -38.08 -51.32 -14.93
N ASP A 135 -38.73 -50.18 -15.14
CA ASP A 135 -40.15 -50.12 -15.46
C ASP A 135 -40.41 -50.72 -16.85
N ARG A 136 -39.54 -50.46 -17.82
CA ARG A 136 -39.61 -51.08 -19.16
C ARG A 136 -39.42 -52.59 -19.09
N ALA A 137 -38.42 -53.09 -18.36
CA ALA A 137 -38.22 -54.53 -18.17
C ALA A 137 -39.41 -55.20 -17.47
N THR A 138 -40.03 -54.50 -16.53
CA THR A 138 -41.25 -54.95 -15.84
C THR A 138 -42.42 -54.99 -16.81
N LEU A 139 -42.64 -53.94 -17.61
CA LEU A 139 -43.71 -53.87 -18.61
C LEU A 139 -43.54 -54.91 -19.73
N GLU A 140 -42.32 -55.12 -20.22
CA GLU A 140 -41.99 -56.14 -21.21
C GLU A 140 -42.19 -57.57 -20.66
N SER A 141 -42.04 -57.77 -19.34
CA SER A 141 -42.31 -59.06 -18.69
C SER A 141 -43.81 -59.42 -18.63
N PHE A 142 -44.70 -58.43 -18.69
CA PHE A 142 -46.16 -58.64 -18.62
C PHE A 142 -46.84 -58.84 -19.99
N GLY A 143 -46.07 -59.02 -21.06
CA GLY A 143 -46.58 -59.27 -22.39
C GLY A 143 -46.63 -58.00 -23.25
N VAL A 144 -46.41 -58.22 -24.55
CA VAL A 144 -46.09 -57.22 -25.59
C VAL A 144 -46.88 -55.92 -25.44
N VAL A 145 -46.21 -54.87 -24.98
CA VAL A 145 -46.72 -53.51 -24.97
C VAL A 145 -46.46 -52.93 -26.35
N ASP A 146 -47.52 -52.67 -27.12
CA ASP A 146 -47.43 -51.84 -28.32
C ASP A 146 -47.68 -50.38 -27.89
N PRO A 147 -46.64 -49.54 -27.80
CA PRO A 147 -46.75 -48.19 -27.26
C PRO A 147 -47.56 -47.24 -28.17
N ASP A 148 -47.83 -47.63 -29.43
CA ASP A 148 -48.52 -46.79 -30.41
C ASP A 148 -50.05 -46.85 -30.29
N GLU A 149 -50.62 -47.95 -29.77
CA GLU A 149 -52.08 -48.15 -29.67
C GLU A 149 -52.66 -47.91 -28.27
N GLY A 150 -51.83 -47.78 -27.22
CA GLY A 150 -52.31 -47.52 -25.85
C GLY A 150 -53.17 -48.64 -25.24
N ILE A 151 -53.17 -49.83 -25.83
CA ILE A 151 -53.96 -50.98 -25.38
C ILE A 151 -53.05 -51.98 -24.66
N TYR A 152 -53.33 -52.20 -23.36
CA TYR A 152 -52.60 -53.17 -22.54
C TYR A 152 -53.23 -54.57 -22.67
N ARG A 153 -52.44 -55.56 -23.10
CA ARG A 153 -52.89 -56.97 -23.24
C ARG A 153 -52.11 -57.86 -22.29
N ILE A 154 -52.74 -58.24 -21.17
CA ILE A 154 -52.18 -59.22 -20.24
C ILE A 154 -52.50 -60.62 -20.77
N PRO A 155 -51.52 -61.54 -20.92
CA PRO A 155 -51.82 -62.94 -21.21
C PRO A 155 -52.63 -63.55 -20.07
N ILE A 156 -53.70 -64.27 -20.42
CA ILE A 156 -54.70 -64.79 -19.49
C ILE A 156 -54.07 -65.61 -18.34
N ASP A 157 -53.02 -66.37 -18.62
CA ASP A 157 -52.31 -67.19 -17.64
C ASP A 157 -51.64 -66.37 -16.52
N SER A 158 -51.14 -65.17 -16.85
CA SER A 158 -50.54 -64.26 -15.86
C SER A 158 -51.62 -63.55 -15.03
N ALA A 159 -52.76 -63.20 -15.63
CA ALA A 159 -53.89 -62.60 -14.92
C ALA A 159 -54.51 -63.57 -13.90
N ILE A 160 -54.60 -64.86 -14.23
CA ILE A 160 -55.08 -65.91 -13.30
C ILE A 160 -54.19 -66.00 -12.06
N THR A 161 -52.86 -65.89 -12.24
CA THR A 161 -51.91 -65.95 -11.13
C THR A 161 -52.10 -64.76 -10.17
N ILE A 162 -52.35 -63.56 -10.70
CA ILE A 162 -52.59 -62.36 -9.88
C ILE A 162 -53.91 -62.48 -9.10
N ILE A 163 -54.98 -62.98 -9.72
CA ILE A 163 -56.29 -63.17 -9.07
C ILE A 163 -56.25 -64.29 -8.03
N ALA A 164 -55.39 -65.30 -8.20
CA ALA A 164 -55.27 -66.42 -7.27
C ALA A 164 -54.38 -66.12 -6.04
N THR A 165 -53.60 -65.03 -6.09
CA THR A 165 -52.69 -64.63 -5.01
C THR A 165 -53.27 -63.49 -4.15
N ASP A 166 -54.44 -62.96 -4.52
CA ASP A 166 -55.28 -62.04 -3.74
C ASP A 166 -56.42 -62.84 -3.05
#